data_AF-A0A4Q5V9Y0-F1
#
_entry.id   AF-A0A4Q5V9Y0-F1
#
_cell.length_a   1.000
_cell.length_b   1.000
_cell.length_c   1.000
_cell.angle_alpha   90.00
_cell.angle_beta   90.00
_cell.angle_gamma   90.00
#
_symmetry.space_group_name_H-M   'P 1'
#
loop_
_entity.id
_entity.type
_entity.pdbx_description
1 polymer ?
#
loop_
_entity_poly.entity_id
_entity_poly.type
_entity_poly.pdbx_seq_one_letter_code
_entity_poly.pdbx_strand_id
1 'polypeptide(L)'
;MNALIFSQSAIFRLQQLATHYYHHTGVRHKLANEDGILELLQFSSLETNRNVRNAYDAFVNELNKRQIDALTKKGVSLRLPLQAAASISQVMRG
;
A
#
# COMPACT_ATOMS: atom_id res chain seq x y z
N MET A 1 0.27 -20.99 -1.89
CA MET A 1 -0.06 -19.90 -2.84
C MET A 1 -0.99 -18.92 -2.14
N ASN A 2 -0.46 -17.82 -1.59
CA ASN A 2 -1.26 -16.68 -1.14
C ASN A 2 -0.90 -15.51 -2.04
N ALA A 3 -1.39 -15.56 -3.29
CA ALA A 3 -1.27 -14.43 -4.19
C ALA A 3 -1.99 -13.24 -3.54
N LEU A 4 -1.37 -12.07 -3.54
CA LEU A 4 -2.02 -10.83 -3.14
C LEU A 4 -3.13 -10.53 -4.15
N ILE A 5 -4.36 -10.91 -3.81
CA ILE A 5 -5.54 -10.62 -4.62
C ILE A 5 -6.02 -9.24 -4.22
N PHE A 6 -5.97 -8.29 -5.14
CA PHE A 6 -6.47 -6.92 -4.97
C PHE A 6 -7.78 -6.73 -5.72
N SER A 7 -8.65 -5.84 -5.21
CA SER A 7 -9.81 -5.36 -5.97
C SER A 7 -9.36 -4.56 -7.18
N GLN A 8 -10.25 -4.37 -8.16
CA GLN A 8 -9.96 -3.52 -9.33
C GLN A 8 -9.61 -2.08 -8.92
N SER A 9 -10.24 -1.55 -7.86
CA SER A 9 -9.92 -0.23 -7.31
C SER A 9 -8.52 -0.19 -6.69
N ALA A 10 -8.14 -1.20 -5.91
CA ALA A 10 -6.79 -1.32 -5.35
C ALA A 10 -5.72 -1.47 -6.44
N ILE A 11 -5.99 -2.23 -7.51
CA ILE A 11 -5.10 -2.34 -8.67
C ILE A 11 -4.89 -0.98 -9.33
N PHE A 12 -5.98 -0.22 -9.53
CA PHE A 12 -5.89 1.13 -10.09
C PHE A 12 -5.05 2.06 -9.19
N ARG A 13 -5.29 2.07 -7.88
CA ARG A 13 -4.49 2.86 -6.92
C ARG A 13 -3.02 2.46 -6.92
N LEU A 14 -2.71 1.17 -7.03
CA LEU A 14 -1.34 0.67 -7.11
C LEU A 14 -0.63 1.15 -8.40
N GLN A 15 -1.33 1.20 -9.52
CA GLN A 15 -0.80 1.76 -10.77
C GLN A 15 -0.56 3.27 -10.68
N GLN A 16 -1.47 4.01 -10.02
CA GLN A 16 -1.29 5.44 -9.76
C GLN A 16 -0.05 5.67 -8.88
N LEU A 17 0.11 4.90 -7.81
CA LEU A 17 1.27 4.96 -6.93
C LEU A 17 2.57 4.72 -7.70
N ALA A 18 2.62 3.66 -8.52
CA ALA A 18 3.80 3.35 -9.34
C ALA A 18 4.16 4.51 -10.28
N THR A 19 3.15 5.14 -10.89
CA THR A 19 3.35 6.29 -11.79
C THR A 19 3.90 7.49 -11.04
N HIS A 20 3.31 7.84 -9.89
CA HIS A 20 3.78 8.96 -9.08
C HIS A 20 5.18 8.72 -8.51
N TYR A 21 5.48 7.50 -8.07
CA TYR A 21 6.79 7.13 -7.56
C TYR A 21 7.85 7.20 -8.66
N TYR A 22 7.56 6.68 -9.85
CA TYR A 22 8.46 6.76 -11.01
C TYR A 22 8.72 8.21 -11.42
N HIS A 23 7.69 9.06 -11.48
CA HIS A 23 7.87 10.48 -11.80
C HIS A 23 8.69 11.23 -10.73
N HIS A 24 8.63 10.78 -9.47
CA HIS A 24 9.37 11.40 -8.39
C HIS A 24 10.84 10.96 -8.33
N THR A 25 11.11 9.66 -8.50
CA THR A 25 12.41 9.04 -8.20
C THR A 25 13.16 8.54 -9.43
N GLY A 26 12.48 8.37 -10.57
CA GLY A 26 13.00 7.71 -11.77
C GLY A 26 13.04 6.18 -11.67
N VAL A 27 12.69 5.59 -10.52
CA VAL A 27 12.75 4.14 -10.30
C VAL A 27 11.44 3.47 -10.73
N ARG A 28 11.55 2.45 -11.59
CA ARG A 28 10.39 1.70 -12.11
C ARG A 28 10.27 0.34 -11.45
N HIS A 29 9.17 0.13 -10.75
CA HIS A 29 8.80 -1.17 -10.19
C HIS A 29 7.85 -1.95 -11.11
N LYS A 30 8.04 -3.27 -11.23
CA LYS A 30 7.19 -4.15 -12.04
C LYS A 30 5.99 -4.64 -11.24
N LEU A 31 4.79 -4.19 -11.58
CA LEU A 31 3.56 -4.61 -10.90
C LEU A 31 3.06 -6.01 -11.28
N ALA A 32 3.69 -6.66 -12.27
CA ALA A 32 3.38 -8.04 -12.65
C ALA A 32 3.99 -9.07 -11.68
N ASN A 33 4.96 -8.65 -10.87
CA ASN A 33 5.68 -9.52 -9.95
C ASN A 33 5.40 -9.08 -8.51
N GLU A 34 5.22 -10.05 -7.61
CA GLU A 34 4.96 -9.77 -6.20
C GLU A 34 6.10 -8.95 -5.57
N ASP A 35 7.36 -9.31 -5.82
CA ASP A 35 8.51 -8.58 -5.26
C ASP A 35 8.52 -7.11 -5.68
N GLY A 36 8.18 -6.81 -6.94
CA GLY A 36 8.10 -5.43 -7.41
C GLY A 36 6.98 -4.63 -6.75
N ILE A 37 5.87 -5.29 -6.38
CA ILE A 37 4.80 -4.67 -5.60
C ILE A 37 5.30 -4.40 -4.17
N LEU A 38 5.94 -5.38 -3.53
CA LEU A 38 6.43 -5.24 -2.16
C LEU A 38 7.49 -4.14 -2.03
N GLU A 39 8.46 -4.10 -2.95
CA GLU A 39 9.47 -3.04 -3.01
C GLU A 39 8.82 -1.66 -3.19
N LEU A 40 7.90 -1.51 -4.15
CA LEU A 40 7.20 -0.25 -4.37
C LEU A 40 6.52 0.22 -3.08
N LEU A 41 5.78 -0.67 -2.40
CA LEU A 41 5.08 -0.33 -1.17
C LEU A 41 6.05 0.04 -0.05
N GLN A 42 7.17 -0.68 0.08
CA GLN A 42 8.18 -0.40 1.09
C GLN A 42 8.82 0.97 0.87
N PHE A 43 9.32 1.25 -0.34
CA PHE A 43 9.99 2.52 -0.62
C PHE A 43 9.02 3.71 -0.61
N SER A 44 7.85 3.57 -1.23
CA SER A 44 6.87 4.65 -1.25
C SER A 44 6.30 5.01 0.13
N SER A 45 6.32 4.08 1.09
CA SER A 45 5.92 4.36 2.48
C SER A 45 6.87 5.33 3.20
N LEU A 46 8.12 5.43 2.74
CA LEU A 46 9.18 6.29 3.30
C LEU A 46 9.20 7.68 2.64
N GLU A 47 8.51 7.84 1.52
CA GLU A 47 8.53 9.09 0.76
C GLU A 47 7.75 10.21 1.45
N THR A 48 8.30 11.42 1.38
CA THR A 48 7.65 12.64 1.88
C THR A 48 6.91 13.41 0.80
N ASN A 49 7.13 13.06 -0.47
CA ASN A 49 6.46 13.68 -1.61
C ASN A 49 4.94 13.55 -1.50
N ARG A 50 4.24 14.68 -1.60
CA ARG A 50 2.78 14.74 -1.40
C ARG A 50 2.01 13.85 -2.38
N ASN A 51 2.43 13.77 -3.64
CA ASN A 51 1.73 12.97 -4.65
C ASN A 51 1.90 11.47 -4.39
N VAL A 52 3.12 11.05 -4.09
CA VAL A 52 3.42 9.64 -3.73
C VAL A 52 2.66 9.25 -2.47
N ARG A 53 2.71 10.09 -1.43
CA ARG A 53 2.03 9.84 -0.17
C ARG A 53 0.52 9.76 -0.31
N ASN A 54 -0.10 10.68 -1.05
CA ASN A 54 -1.54 10.64 -1.31
C ASN A 54 -1.95 9.38 -2.08
N ALA A 55 -1.15 8.97 -3.08
CA ALA A 55 -1.41 7.75 -3.84
C ALA A 55 -1.23 6.49 -2.97
N TYR A 56 -0.24 6.50 -2.09
CA TYR A 56 0.02 5.42 -1.13
C TYR A 56 -1.15 5.28 -0.14
N ASP A 57 -1.56 6.38 0.50
CA ASP A 57 -2.67 6.39 1.45
C ASP A 57 -3.98 5.95 0.78
N ALA A 58 -4.21 6.38 -0.47
CA ALA A 58 -5.36 5.95 -1.26
C ALA A 58 -5.33 4.45 -1.55
N PHE A 59 -4.17 3.86 -1.86
CA PHE A 59 -4.05 2.40 -2.03
C PHE A 59 -4.33 1.65 -0.73
N VAL A 60 -3.75 2.09 0.39
CA VAL A 60 -3.95 1.44 1.69
C VAL A 60 -5.42 1.45 2.12
N ASN A 61 -6.16 2.51 1.80
CA ASN A 61 -7.59 2.60 2.09
C ASN A 61 -8.46 1.61 1.30
N GLU A 62 -7.96 1.06 0.18
CA GLU A 62 -8.67 0.01 -0.56
C GLU A 62 -8.45 -1.39 0.03
N LEU A 63 -7.51 -1.53 0.97
CA LEU A 63 -7.13 -2.83 1.53
C LEU A 63 -8.02 -3.20 2.72
N ASN A 64 -8.40 -4.48 2.75
CA ASN A 64 -9.04 -5.09 3.92
C ASN A 64 -7.99 -5.65 4.90
N LYS A 65 -8.43 -5.97 6.12
CA LYS A 65 -7.57 -6.51 7.19
C LYS A 65 -6.75 -7.72 6.75
N ARG A 66 -7.32 -8.66 5.99
CA ARG A 66 -6.60 -9.86 5.53
C ARG A 66 -5.46 -9.52 4.57
N GLN A 67 -5.66 -8.54 3.70
CA GLN A 67 -4.64 -8.04 2.77
C GLN A 67 -3.54 -7.28 3.51
N ILE A 68 -3.91 -6.44 4.49
CA ILE A 68 -2.97 -5.74 5.37
C ILE A 68 -2.11 -6.73 6.15
N ASP A 69 -2.73 -7.75 6.75
CA ASP A 69 -2.04 -8.80 7.50
C ASP A 69 -1.10 -9.61 6.58
N ALA A 70 -1.52 -9.90 5.35
CA ALA A 70 -0.70 -10.60 4.37
C ALA A 70 0.53 -9.78 3.94
N LEU A 71 0.36 -8.48 3.70
CA LEU A 71 1.46 -7.57 3.37
C LEU A 71 2.43 -7.40 4.55
N THR A 72 1.90 -7.30 5.77
CA THR A 72 2.70 -7.19 7.00
C THR A 72 3.53 -8.46 7.23
N LYS A 73 2.94 -9.65 7.04
CA LYS A 73 3.67 -10.93 7.09
C LYS A 73 4.76 -11.06 6.04
N LYS A 74 4.66 -10.32 4.94
CA LYS A 74 5.65 -10.25 3.87
C LYS A 74 6.69 -9.14 4.09
N GLY A 75 6.69 -8.48 5.25
CA GLY A 75 7.70 -7.49 5.63
C GLY A 75 7.38 -6.04 5.23
N VAL A 76 6.21 -5.78 4.65
CA VAL A 76 5.80 -4.40 4.33
C VAL A 76 5.21 -3.75 5.58
N SER A 77 5.92 -2.76 6.11
CA SER A 77 5.41 -1.93 7.21
C SER A 77 4.47 -0.88 6.66
N LEU A 78 3.19 -1.24 6.53
CA LEU A 78 2.20 -0.32 6.00
C LEU A 78 2.00 0.86 6.95
N ARG A 79 2.33 2.08 6.49
CA ARG A 79 1.88 3.30 7.15
C ARG A 79 0.37 3.41 7.02
N LEU A 80 -0.37 2.95 8.02
CA LEU A 80 -1.82 3.11 8.05
C LEU A 80 -2.18 4.59 8.19
N PRO A 81 -3.09 5.13 7.36
CA PRO A 81 -3.62 6.47 7.55
C PRO A 81 -4.21 6.61 8.96
N LEU A 82 -4.04 7.77 9.60
CA LEU A 82 -4.54 8.05 10.95
C LEU A 82 -6.05 7.73 11.11
N GLN A 83 -6.82 7.83 10.03
CA GLN A 83 -8.25 7.49 10.02
C GLN A 83 -8.51 5.97 10.11
N ALA A 84 -7.65 5.13 9.53
CA ALA A 84 -7.78 3.67 9.61
C ALA A 84 -7.38 3.13 11.01
N ALA A 85 -6.47 3.81 11.70
CA ALA A 85 -6.03 3.43 13.06
C ALA A 85 -7.16 3.60 14.11
N ALA A 86 -8.07 4.56 13.91
CA ALA A 86 -9.19 4.80 14.81
C ALA A 86 -10.20 3.64 14.82
N SER A 87 -10.44 2.98 13.69
CA SER A 87 -11.39 1.86 13.59
C SER A 87 -10.90 0.56 14.25
N ILE A 88 -9.58 0.37 14.39
CA ILE A 88 -9.01 -0.82 15.05
C ILE A 88 -9.12 -0.71 16.58
N SER A 89 -9.08 0.51 17.11
CA SER A 89 -9.12 0.76 18.56
C SER A 89 -10.50 0.59 19.19
N GLN A 90 -11.57 0.52 18.38
CA GLN A 90 -12.95 0.39 18.87
C GLN A 90 -13.40 -1.05 19.16
N VAL A 91 -12.61 -2.07 18.76
CA VAL A 91 -12.97 -3.49 18.96
C VAL A 91 -12.40 -4.08 20.26
N MET A 92 -11.51 -3.37 20.98
CA MET A 92 -10.95 -3.84 22.27
C MET A 92 -11.63 -3.26 23.52
N ARG A 93 -12.79 -2.60 23.36
CA ARG A 93 -13.66 -2.22 24.49
C ARG A 93 -15.06 -2.80 24.26
N GLY A 94 -15.17 -4.11 24.45
CA GLY A 94 -16.42 -4.87 24.54
C GLY A 94 -16.28 -5.90 25.64
#